data_AF-A0A679L3M9-F1
#
_entry.id   AF-A0A679L3M9-F1
#
_cell.length_a   1.000
_cell.length_b   1.000
_cell.length_c   1.000
_cell.angle_alpha   90.00
_cell.angle_beta   90.00
_cell.angle_gamma   90.00
#
_symmetry.space_group_name_H-M   'P 1'
#
loop_
_entity.id
_entity.type
_entity.pdbx_description
1 polymer ?
#
loop_
_entity_poly.entity_id
_entity_poly.type
_entity_poly.pdbx_seq_one_letter_code
_entity_poly.pdbx_strand_id
1 'polypeptide(L)'
;MNNDEVKIIEQEYKQFYDKFCYINENTFSIDINMSEENEEKSKHMVTKKMLKLVIQFDGHHFEVLNEHTHRERCAKKTEFENIEQIFNTFCPLSFKKFITQDITRRLNSAL
;
A
#
# COMPACT_ATOMS: atom_id res chain seq x y z
N MET A 1 7.95 -9.80 20.50
CA MET A 1 7.29 -8.48 20.32
C MET A 1 7.32 -8.16 18.84
N ASN A 2 6.31 -7.41 18.39
CA ASN A 2 6.01 -6.97 17.01
C ASN A 2 5.13 -7.88 16.16
N ASN A 3 3.86 -7.95 16.54
CA ASN A 3 2.75 -8.05 15.57
C ASN A 3 1.73 -6.90 15.77
N ASP A 4 2.03 -5.95 16.67
CA ASP A 4 1.13 -4.80 16.92
C ASP A 4 1.18 -3.82 15.75
N GLU A 5 2.36 -3.64 15.14
CA GLU A 5 2.51 -2.79 13.95
C GLU A 5 1.66 -3.28 12.77
N VAL A 6 1.73 -4.58 12.46
CA VAL A 6 0.95 -5.17 11.36
C VAL A 6 -0.56 -5.07 11.65
N LYS A 7 -0.97 -5.24 12.91
CA LYS A 7 -2.37 -5.03 13.34
C LYS A 7 -2.81 -3.57 13.25
N ILE A 8 -1.94 -2.62 13.62
CA ILE A 8 -2.20 -1.18 13.48
C ILE A 8 -2.43 -0.86 12.01
N ILE A 9 -1.56 -1.37 11.12
CA ILE A 9 -1.69 -1.19 9.68
C ILE A 9 -3.02 -1.78 9.17
N GLU A 10 -3.37 -3.00 9.60
CA GLU A 10 -4.65 -3.61 9.24
C GLU A 10 -5.84 -2.70 9.62
N GLN A 11 -5.84 -2.13 10.83
CA GLN A 11 -6.96 -1.32 11.31
C GLN A 11 -6.98 0.09 10.71
N GLU A 12 -5.86 0.81 10.72
CA GLU A 12 -5.78 2.22 10.31
C GLU A 12 -6.03 2.39 8.81
N TYR A 13 -5.58 1.43 8.00
CA TYR A 13 -5.69 1.50 6.54
C TYR A 13 -6.80 0.63 5.97
N LYS A 14 -7.72 0.14 6.81
CA LYS A 14 -8.82 -0.76 6.40
C LYS A 14 -9.69 -0.24 5.26
N GLN A 15 -9.82 1.08 5.15
CA GLN A 15 -10.60 1.71 4.09
C GLN A 15 -9.83 1.92 2.80
N PHE A 16 -8.51 1.72 2.82
CA PHE A 16 -7.65 1.94 1.67
C PHE A 16 -7.46 0.67 0.82
N TYR A 17 -7.45 -0.51 1.45
CA TYR A 17 -7.25 -1.77 0.76
C TYR A 17 -8.55 -2.56 0.56
N ASP A 18 -8.57 -3.45 -0.43
CA ASP A 18 -9.68 -4.39 -0.65
C ASP A 18 -9.54 -5.65 0.21
N LYS A 19 -8.29 -6.13 0.36
CA LYS A 19 -7.99 -7.35 1.11
C LYS A 19 -6.67 -7.26 1.85
N PHE A 20 -6.69 -7.70 3.10
CA PHE A 20 -5.51 -7.93 3.93
C PHE A 20 -5.38 -9.42 4.23
N CYS A 21 -4.17 -9.97 4.16
CA CYS A 21 -3.91 -11.38 4.48
C CYS A 21 -2.60 -11.52 5.24
N TYR A 22 -2.66 -12.13 6.42
CA TYR A 22 -1.47 -12.58 7.13
C TYR A 22 -0.86 -13.79 6.43
N ILE A 23 0.45 -13.76 6.20
CA ILE A 23 1.22 -14.90 5.64
C ILE A 23 2.00 -15.58 6.76
N ASN A 24 2.71 -14.78 7.58
CA ASN A 24 3.37 -15.23 8.80
C ASN A 24 3.45 -14.05 9.80
N GLU A 25 4.16 -14.23 10.92
CA GLU A 25 4.24 -13.23 12.00
C GLU A 25 4.65 -11.83 11.54
N ASN A 26 5.53 -11.77 10.53
CA ASN A 26 6.16 -10.53 10.07
C ASN A 26 5.84 -10.22 8.60
N THR A 27 5.02 -11.04 7.94
CA THR A 27 4.74 -10.91 6.50
C THR A 27 3.25 -10.94 6.27
N PHE A 28 2.77 -9.98 5.49
CA PHE A 28 1.38 -9.85 5.11
C PHE A 28 1.27 -9.49 3.63
N SER A 29 0.07 -9.59 3.07
CA SER A 29 -0.21 -9.06 1.75
C SER A 29 -1.42 -8.15 1.76
N ILE A 30 -1.34 -7.09 0.96
CA ILE A 30 -2.42 -6.13 0.74
C ILE A 30 -2.77 -6.14 -0.74
N ASP A 31 -4.05 -6.30 -1.03
CA ASP A 31 -4.60 -6.08 -2.37
C ASP A 31 -5.27 -4.71 -2.43
N ILE A 32 -4.89 -3.88 -3.41
CA ILE A 32 -5.33 -2.49 -3.56
C ILE A 32 -5.96 -2.31 -4.95
N ASN A 33 -7.11 -1.64 -4.99
CA ASN A 33 -7.75 -1.25 -6.24
C ASN A 33 -7.00 -0.06 -6.87
N MET A 34 -6.42 -0.30 -8.05
CA MET A 34 -5.62 0.67 -8.81
C MET A 34 -6.43 1.35 -9.92
N SER A 35 -7.77 1.35 -9.84
CA SER A 35 -8.60 1.91 -10.90
C SER A 35 -8.25 3.38 -11.16
N GLU A 36 -7.95 4.15 -10.11
CA GLU A 36 -7.61 5.58 -10.20
C GLU A 36 -6.24 5.82 -10.83
N GLU A 37 -5.26 4.94 -10.62
CA GLU A 37 -3.93 5.03 -11.26
C GLU A 37 -4.00 4.84 -12.78
N ASN A 38 -5.04 4.14 -13.26
CA ASN A 38 -5.19 3.76 -14.66
C ASN A 38 -6.01 4.79 -15.47
N GLU A 39 -6.77 5.67 -14.82
CA GLU A 39 -7.60 6.68 -15.50
C GLU A 39 -6.76 7.73 -16.25
N GLU A 40 -5.58 8.09 -15.74
CA GLU A 40 -4.70 9.05 -16.42
C GLU A 40 -3.88 8.44 -17.57
N LYS A 41 -3.67 7.11 -17.59
CA LYS A 41 -2.69 6.48 -18.49
C LYS A 41 -3.25 5.60 -19.61
N SER A 42 -4.55 5.34 -19.69
CA SER A 42 -5.03 4.28 -20.59
C SER A 42 -6.42 4.52 -21.20
N LYS A 43 -6.44 5.07 -22.43
CA LYS A 43 -7.55 4.85 -23.38
C LYS A 43 -7.52 3.44 -24.00
N HIS A 44 -6.50 2.59 -23.74
CA HIS A 44 -6.30 1.38 -24.57
C HIS A 44 -5.72 0.11 -23.96
N MET A 45 -5.54 0.01 -22.64
CA MET A 45 -5.08 -1.24 -22.02
C MET A 45 -5.82 -1.52 -20.71
N VAL A 46 -6.73 -2.48 -20.81
CA VAL A 46 -7.41 -3.13 -19.68
C VAL A 46 -6.45 -4.17 -19.11
N THR A 47 -5.54 -3.76 -18.22
CA THR A 47 -4.62 -4.70 -17.57
C THR A 47 -4.66 -4.52 -16.06
N LYS A 48 -5.11 -5.58 -15.38
CA LYS A 48 -5.29 -5.79 -13.92
C LYS A 48 -5.46 -4.52 -13.06
N LYS A 49 -6.73 -4.27 -12.71
CA LYS A 49 -7.23 -3.24 -11.78
C LYS A 49 -6.73 -3.37 -10.33
N MET A 50 -5.93 -4.37 -10.00
CA MET A 50 -5.63 -4.75 -8.62
C MET A 50 -4.13 -4.96 -8.47
N LEU A 51 -3.52 -4.19 -7.56
CA LEU A 51 -2.13 -4.36 -7.15
C LEU A 51 -2.11 -5.24 -5.90
N LYS A 52 -1.31 -6.29 -5.92
CA LYS A 52 -1.01 -7.09 -4.74
C LYS A 52 0.40 -6.81 -4.28
N LEU A 53 0.55 -6.35 -3.05
CA LEU A 53 1.84 -6.15 -2.39
C LEU A 53 2.02 -7.22 -1.32
N VAL A 54 3.15 -7.92 -1.33
CA VAL A 54 3.59 -8.81 -0.26
C VAL A 54 4.66 -8.06 0.52
N ILE A 55 4.41 -7.78 1.78
CA ILE A 55 5.19 -6.86 2.60
C ILE A 55 5.69 -7.61 3.83
N GLN A 56 6.98 -7.51 4.09
CA GLN A 56 7.63 -8.00 5.31
C GLN A 56 8.02 -6.82 6.20
N PHE A 57 7.79 -6.94 7.50
CA PHE A 57 8.26 -6.01 8.53
C PHE A 57 9.30 -6.70 9.41
N ASP A 58 10.53 -6.21 9.43
CA ASP A 58 11.62 -6.82 10.20
C ASP A 58 11.72 -6.30 11.65
N GLY A 59 10.89 -5.32 12.00
CA GLY A 59 10.90 -4.63 13.30
C GLY A 59 11.39 -3.18 13.22
N HIS A 60 12.04 -2.80 12.12
CA HIS A 60 12.53 -1.45 11.87
C HIS A 60 12.07 -0.90 10.53
N HIS A 61 12.04 -1.73 9.49
CA HIS A 61 11.68 -1.33 8.13
C HIS A 61 10.73 -2.33 7.49
N PHE A 62 10.10 -1.87 6.41
CA PHE A 62 9.26 -2.66 5.54
C PHE A 62 9.97 -2.97 4.22
N GLU A 63 9.78 -4.17 3.72
CA GLU A 63 10.30 -4.63 2.42
C GLU A 63 9.15 -5.20 1.58
N VAL A 64 9.08 -4.84 0.29
CA VAL A 64 8.12 -5.43 -0.66
C VAL A 64 8.77 -6.63 -1.37
N LEU A 65 8.26 -7.83 -1.11
CA LEU A 65 8.87 -9.08 -1.53
C LEU A 65 8.55 -9.50 -2.97
N ASN A 66 7.46 -9.00 -3.54
CA ASN A 66 6.95 -9.43 -4.85
C ASN A 66 7.11 -8.37 -5.95
N GLU A 67 8.04 -7.42 -5.77
CA GLU A 67 8.41 -6.45 -6.79
C GLU A 67 9.23 -7.15 -7.91
N HIS A 68 8.56 -7.71 -8.90
CA HIS A 68 9.21 -8.20 -10.13
C HIS A 68 9.04 -7.26 -11.32
N THR A 69 8.55 -6.04 -11.12
CA THR A 69 8.14 -5.17 -12.21
C THR A 69 8.41 -3.70 -11.90
N HIS A 70 9.64 -3.24 -12.15
CA HIS A 70 9.90 -2.09 -13.02
C HIS A 70 11.42 -1.95 -13.28
N ARG A 71 11.88 -2.56 -14.38
CA ARG A 71 13.15 -2.32 -15.10
C ARG A 71 14.47 -2.54 -14.33
N GLU A 72 15.19 -3.56 -14.77
CA GLU A 72 16.66 -3.63 -14.95
C GLU A 72 17.47 -2.38 -14.56
N ARG A 73 17.63 -2.12 -13.24
CA ARG A 73 18.73 -1.40 -12.57
C ARG A 73 18.27 -0.95 -11.17
N CYS A 74 18.07 -1.91 -10.28
CA CYS A 74 18.43 -1.78 -8.86
C CYS A 74 17.96 -3.05 -8.16
N ALA A 75 18.86 -4.03 -8.08
CA ALA A 75 18.75 -5.12 -7.10
C ALA A 75 19.05 -4.58 -5.68
N LYS A 76 18.42 -3.46 -5.31
CA LYS A 76 18.38 -3.00 -3.93
C LYS A 76 16.97 -3.23 -3.48
N LYS A 77 16.82 -4.14 -2.51
CA LYS A 77 15.65 -4.20 -1.66
C LYS A 77 15.40 -2.77 -1.19
N THR A 78 14.28 -2.18 -1.59
CA THR A 78 13.92 -0.85 -1.10
C THR A 78 13.33 -1.04 0.28
N GLU A 79 14.12 -0.67 1.29
CA GLU A 79 13.66 -0.60 2.67
C GLU A 79 12.84 0.68 2.82
N PHE A 80 11.63 0.55 3.36
CA PHE A 80 10.74 1.64 3.65
C PHE A 80 10.63 1.82 5.16
N GLU A 81 10.68 3.05 5.65
CA GLU A 81 10.60 3.35 7.09
C GLU A 81 9.18 3.17 7.64
N ASN A 82 8.16 3.26 6.78
CA ASN A 82 6.76 3.07 7.14
C ASN A 82 5.91 2.61 5.95
N ILE A 83 4.69 2.19 6.24
CA ILE A 83 3.74 1.68 5.24
C ILE A 83 3.28 2.76 4.24
N GLU A 84 3.20 4.02 4.65
CA GLU A 84 2.76 5.13 3.79
C GLU A 84 3.73 5.36 2.64
N GLN A 85 5.04 5.21 2.88
CA GLN A 85 6.05 5.30 1.83
C GLN A 85 5.84 4.22 0.76
N ILE A 86 5.44 3.01 1.15
CA ILE A 86 5.06 1.94 0.22
C ILE A 86 3.85 2.38 -0.61
N PHE A 87 2.77 2.81 0.04
CA PHE A 87 1.56 3.22 -0.68
C PHE A 87 1.80 4.40 -1.62
N ASN A 88 2.58 5.40 -1.20
CA ASN A 88 2.95 6.53 -2.04
C ASN A 88 3.90 6.16 -3.19
N THR A 89 4.66 5.06 -3.06
CA THR A 89 5.55 4.58 -4.13
C THR A 89 4.78 3.77 -5.18
N PHE A 90 3.94 2.83 -4.74
CA PHE A 90 3.28 1.89 -5.64
C PHE A 90 1.91 2.36 -6.15
N CYS A 91 1.17 3.14 -5.36
CA CYS A 91 -0.20 3.59 -5.66
C CYS A 91 -0.46 5.07 -5.26
N PRO A 92 0.35 6.03 -5.76
CA PRO A 92 0.37 7.41 -5.28
C PRO A 92 -0.95 8.18 -5.39
N LEU A 93 -1.70 8.04 -6.49
CA LEU A 93 -2.95 8.81 -6.68
C LEU A 93 -4.04 8.32 -5.73
N SER A 94 -4.20 7.00 -5.67
CA SER A 94 -5.17 6.31 -4.82
C SER A 94 -4.88 6.62 -3.34
N PHE A 95 -3.61 6.55 -2.94
CA PHE A 95 -3.20 6.86 -1.58
C PHE A 95 -3.43 8.34 -1.22
N LYS A 96 -3.05 9.26 -2.11
CA LYS A 96 -3.30 10.70 -1.91
C LYS A 96 -4.78 11.01 -1.76
N LYS A 97 -5.65 10.36 -2.54
CA LYS A 97 -7.10 10.52 -2.41
C LYS A 97 -7.60 10.02 -1.06
N PHE A 98 -7.16 8.83 -0.63
CA PHE A 98 -7.49 8.27 0.67
C PHE A 98 -7.14 9.23 1.81
N ILE A 99 -5.90 9.74 1.84
CA ILE A 99 -5.46 10.71 2.86
C ILE A 99 -6.28 11.99 2.81
N THR A 100 -6.57 12.52 1.62
CA THR A 100 -7.38 13.73 1.45
C THR A 100 -8.80 13.53 2.00
N GLN A 101 -9.41 12.39 1.73
CA GLN A 101 -10.74 12.05 2.23
C GLN A 101 -10.74 11.87 3.76
N ASP A 102 -9.72 11.22 4.31
CA ASP A 102 -9.60 11.03 5.75
C ASP A 102 -9.44 12.36 6.49
N ILE A 103 -8.55 13.24 6.03
CA ILE A 103 -8.38 14.60 6.58
C ILE A 103 -9.70 15.37 6.51
N THR A 104 -10.36 15.36 5.34
CA THR A 104 -11.65 16.05 5.14
C THR A 104 -12.71 15.53 6.12
N ARG A 105 -12.81 14.22 6.32
CA ARG A 105 -13.73 13.60 7.27
C ARG A 105 -13.44 14.04 8.70
N ARG A 106 -12.18 14.00 9.13
CA ARG A 106 -11.77 14.40 10.49
C ARG A 106 -12.11 15.87 10.77
N LEU A 107 -11.84 16.76 9.80
CA LEU A 107 -12.19 18.18 9.90
C LEU A 107 -13.70 18.39 10.01
N ASN A 108 -14.50 17.67 9.21
CA ASN A 108 -15.95 17.79 9.23
C ASN A 108 -16.59 17.17 10.48
N SER A 109 -15.94 16.21 11.15
CA SER A 109 -16.41 15.62 12.41
C SER A 109 -16.10 16.45 13.65
N ALA A 110 -15.22 17.46 13.52
CA ALA A 110 -14.83 18.36 14.60
C ALA A 110 -15.69 19.64 14.66
N LEU A 111 -16.67 19.77 13.76
CA LEU A 111 -17.67 20.85 13.67
C LEU A 111 -19.03 20.34 14.16
#